data_AF-A0A2Z6QRZ8-F1
#
_entry.id   AF-A0A2Z6QRZ8-F1
#
_cell.length_a   1.000
_cell.length_b   1.000
_cell.length_c   1.000
_cell.angle_alpha   90.00
_cell.angle_beta   90.00
_cell.angle_gamma   90.00
#
_symmetry.space_group_name_H-M   'P 1'
#
loop_
_entity.id
_entity.type
_entity.pdbx_description
1 polymer ?
#
loop_
_entity_poly.entity_id
_entity_poly.type
_entity_poly.pdbx_seq_one_letter_code
_entity_poly.pdbx_strand_id
1 'polypeptide(L)'
;MREKLESSINFIRTLPIDDSNYNKNLYDLAEKADDALKKWRSHEKSVEGSSSSNKLYLANTPSLGIMLMTSYVLDAKIAIKNGQAPFNTVLDINFCGRTSGSDITDVTIELGEIKLSSGSKAIKKTYRQLLLRLAVLGFVVKAMNINGVNDKCNLVGKIFVPRTSEVRIQPSWEDGITFPDSANCHIDIITIGEKQ
;
A
#
# COMPACT_ATOMS: atom_id res chain seq x y z
N MET A 1 12.51 2.68 -6.09
CA MET A 1 12.00 2.15 -4.80
C MET A 1 12.94 2.43 -3.64
N ARG A 2 14.20 1.97 -3.68
CA ARG A 2 15.20 2.21 -2.61
C ARG A 2 15.34 3.69 -2.23
N GLU A 3 15.55 4.57 -3.20
CA GLU A 3 15.67 6.03 -2.97
C GLU A 3 14.41 6.64 -2.32
N LYS A 4 13.22 6.11 -2.63
CA LYS A 4 11.96 6.56 -2.02
C LYS A 4 11.88 6.14 -0.56
N LEU A 5 12.31 4.92 -0.24
CA LEU A 5 12.41 4.46 1.15
C LEU A 5 13.43 5.30 1.94
N GLU A 6 14.60 5.54 1.37
CA GLU A 6 15.64 6.39 1.99
C GLU A 6 15.16 7.83 2.21
N SER A 7 14.48 8.42 1.23
CA SER A 7 13.86 9.75 1.35
C SER A 7 12.82 9.78 2.46
N SER A 8 12.03 8.71 2.59
CA SER A 8 11.00 8.58 3.63
C SER A 8 11.63 8.46 5.02
N ILE A 9 12.67 7.64 5.18
CA ILE A 9 13.45 7.52 6.42
C ILE A 9 14.03 8.87 6.82
N ASN A 10 14.68 9.56 5.90
CA ASN A 10 15.28 10.87 6.15
C ASN A 10 14.23 11.89 6.57
N PHE A 11 13.08 11.91 5.89
CA PHE A 11 11.99 12.80 6.26
C PHE A 11 11.45 12.52 7.67
N ILE A 12 11.22 11.25 8.03
CA ILE A 12 10.79 10.87 9.39
C ILE A 12 11.79 11.38 10.42
N ARG A 13 13.09 11.25 10.16
CA ARG A 13 14.14 11.69 11.09
C ARG A 13 14.15 13.20 11.34
N THR A 14 13.57 14.01 10.45
CA THR A 14 13.41 15.46 10.64
C THR A 14 12.19 15.87 11.48
N LEU A 15 11.31 14.92 11.82
CA LEU A 15 10.12 15.22 12.63
C LEU A 15 10.52 15.64 14.05
N PRO A 16 9.68 16.39 14.77
CA PRO A 16 9.92 16.64 16.18
C PRO A 16 9.82 15.32 16.96
N ILE A 17 10.82 15.04 17.79
CA ILE A 17 10.74 13.97 18.79
C ILE A 17 9.89 14.51 19.94
N ASP A 18 8.58 14.24 19.86
CA ASP A 18 7.64 14.53 20.94
C ASP A 18 7.22 13.25 21.66
N ASP A 19 6.51 13.40 22.77
CA ASP A 19 6.01 12.26 23.55
C ASP A 19 4.82 11.55 22.90
N SER A 20 4.45 11.90 21.66
CA SER A 20 3.39 11.19 20.97
C SER A 20 3.84 9.77 20.62
N ASN A 21 2.99 8.80 20.97
CA ASN A 21 3.19 7.40 20.54
C ASN A 21 3.27 7.28 19.02
N TYR A 22 2.68 8.23 18.27
CA TYR A 22 2.72 8.23 16.82
C TYR A 22 4.12 8.51 16.28
N ASN A 23 4.77 9.59 16.69
CA ASN A 23 6.11 9.93 16.20
C ASN A 23 7.15 8.91 16.65
N LYS A 24 7.09 8.44 17.90
CA LYS A 24 7.95 7.34 18.39
C LYS A 24 7.85 6.09 17.50
N ASN A 25 6.63 5.68 17.16
CA ASN A 25 6.41 4.55 16.26
C ASN A 25 6.95 4.79 14.84
N LEU A 26 6.88 6.04 14.32
CA LEU A 26 7.47 6.39 13.03
C LEU A 26 9.00 6.29 13.06
N TYR A 27 9.64 6.77 14.12
CA TYR A 27 11.09 6.65 14.32
C TYR A 27 11.53 5.19 14.38
N ASP A 28 10.87 4.36 15.19
CA ASP A 28 11.17 2.92 15.27
C ASP A 28 11.02 2.23 13.91
N LEU A 29 10.00 2.63 13.15
CA LEU A 29 9.77 2.13 11.80
C LEU A 29 10.89 2.57 10.83
N ALA A 30 11.38 3.81 10.94
CA ALA A 30 12.48 4.32 10.14
C ALA A 30 13.80 3.61 10.43
N GLU A 31 14.11 3.35 11.71
CA GLU A 31 15.32 2.63 12.11
C GLU A 31 15.29 1.17 11.63
N LYS A 32 14.14 0.49 11.74
CA LYS A 32 13.95 -0.86 11.17
C LYS A 32 14.18 -0.89 9.66
N ALA A 33 13.72 0.13 8.95
CA ALA A 33 13.91 0.23 7.50
C ALA A 33 15.37 0.51 7.12
N ASP A 34 16.05 1.40 7.85
CA ASP A 34 17.47 1.71 7.66
C ASP A 34 18.35 0.48 7.89
N ASP A 35 18.09 -0.29 8.95
CA ASP A 35 18.78 -1.55 9.22
C ASP A 35 18.56 -2.60 8.13
N ALA A 36 17.34 -2.71 7.62
CA ALA A 36 17.03 -3.60 6.50
C ALA A 36 17.78 -3.19 5.22
N LEU A 37 17.87 -1.89 4.93
CA LEU A 37 18.63 -1.36 3.79
C LEU A 37 20.14 -1.59 3.94
N LYS A 38 20.70 -1.41 5.14
CA LYS A 38 22.12 -1.71 5.42
C LYS A 38 22.42 -3.19 5.18
N LYS A 39 21.56 -4.10 5.68
CA LYS A 39 21.70 -5.55 5.47
C LYS A 39 21.65 -5.91 3.98
N TRP A 40 20.74 -5.31 3.22
CA TRP A 40 20.64 -5.53 1.78
C TRP A 40 21.90 -5.02 1.04
N ARG A 41 22.37 -3.82 1.35
CA ARG A 41 23.62 -3.26 0.76
C ARG A 41 24.84 -4.14 1.05
N SER A 42 24.92 -4.71 2.26
CA SER A 42 25.99 -5.65 2.62
C SER A 42 25.90 -6.94 1.80
N HIS A 43 24.71 -7.47 1.59
CA HIS A 43 24.50 -8.63 0.72
C HIS A 43 24.93 -8.35 -0.73
N GLU A 44 24.53 -7.21 -1.30
CA GLU A 44 24.91 -6.83 -2.66
C GLU A 44 26.43 -6.79 -2.87
N LYS A 45 27.16 -6.30 -1.87
CA LYS A 45 28.63 -6.27 -1.88
C LYS A 45 29.27 -7.67 -1.80
N SER A 46 28.62 -8.62 -1.13
CA SER A 46 29.19 -9.96 -0.91
C SER A 46 29.01 -10.95 -2.06
N VAL A 47 28.02 -10.74 -2.94
CA VAL A 47 27.62 -11.74 -3.97
C VAL A 47 27.92 -11.28 -5.41
N GLU A 48 28.85 -10.33 -5.59
CA GLU A 48 29.17 -9.71 -6.90
C GLU A 48 27.92 -9.41 -7.76
N GLY A 49 26.87 -8.90 -7.13
CA GLY A 49 25.73 -8.26 -7.80
C GLY A 49 24.89 -9.11 -8.78
N SER A 50 24.93 -10.45 -8.73
CA SER A 50 24.10 -11.24 -9.64
C SER A 50 22.59 -10.94 -9.43
N SER A 51 21.88 -10.64 -10.52
CA SER A 51 20.45 -10.27 -10.47
C SER A 51 19.57 -11.33 -9.81
N SER A 52 19.91 -12.61 -9.99
CA SER A 52 19.21 -13.75 -9.38
C SER A 52 19.40 -13.81 -7.86
N SER A 53 20.61 -13.58 -7.36
CA SER A 53 20.89 -13.54 -5.91
C SER A 53 20.11 -12.42 -5.22
N ASN A 54 20.05 -11.23 -5.84
CA ASN A 54 19.29 -10.11 -5.30
C ASN A 54 17.78 -10.36 -5.27
N LYS A 55 17.22 -11.00 -6.31
CA LYS A 55 15.81 -11.42 -6.33
C LYS A 55 15.52 -12.43 -5.21
N LEU A 56 16.42 -13.40 -5.04
CA LEU A 56 16.29 -14.42 -3.98
C LEU A 56 16.37 -13.80 -2.59
N TYR A 57 17.26 -12.83 -2.37
CA TYR A 57 17.33 -12.11 -1.10
C TYR A 57 16.02 -11.38 -0.79
N LEU A 58 15.45 -10.65 -1.75
CA LEU A 58 14.18 -9.94 -1.57
C LEU A 58 13.00 -10.91 -1.32
N ALA A 59 12.96 -12.05 -2.02
CA ALA A 59 11.96 -13.09 -1.78
C ALA A 59 12.04 -13.66 -0.34
N ASN A 60 13.25 -13.75 0.22
CA ASN A 60 13.49 -14.19 1.60
C ASN A 60 13.43 -13.06 2.65
N THR A 61 13.24 -11.81 2.23
CA THR A 61 13.12 -10.64 3.11
C THR A 61 11.82 -9.86 2.81
N PRO A 62 10.65 -10.49 3.02
CA PRO A 62 9.38 -9.93 2.60
C PRO A 62 9.09 -8.56 3.22
N SER A 63 9.51 -8.32 4.47
CA SER A 63 9.34 -7.02 5.12
C SER A 63 10.07 -5.89 4.40
N LEU A 64 11.28 -6.13 3.89
CA LEU A 64 12.01 -5.16 3.07
C LEU A 64 11.29 -4.92 1.74
N GLY A 65 10.84 -5.99 1.08
CA GLY A 65 10.03 -5.88 -0.14
C GLY A 65 8.78 -5.00 0.06
N ILE A 66 8.05 -5.20 1.16
CA ILE A 66 6.86 -4.41 1.49
C ILE A 66 7.23 -2.95 1.78
N MET A 67 8.30 -2.69 2.53
CA MET A 67 8.76 -1.31 2.80
C MET A 67 9.14 -0.59 1.50
N LEU A 68 9.84 -1.27 0.58
CA LEU A 68 10.23 -0.74 -0.72
C LEU A 68 9.02 -0.41 -1.60
N MET A 69 8.03 -1.30 -1.66
CA MET A 69 6.82 -1.09 -2.44
C MET A 69 5.95 0.02 -1.87
N THR A 70 5.70 0.00 -0.56
CA THR A 70 4.81 0.97 0.10
C THR A 70 5.40 2.38 0.09
N SER A 71 6.70 2.54 0.35
CA SER A 71 7.38 3.85 0.22
C SER A 71 7.44 4.38 -1.21
N TYR A 72 7.38 3.49 -2.20
CA TYR A 72 7.37 3.89 -3.60
C TYR A 72 6.02 4.44 -4.03
N VAL A 73 4.93 3.85 -3.56
CA VAL A 73 3.57 4.28 -3.91
C VAL A 73 3.05 5.43 -3.06
N LEU A 74 3.64 5.68 -1.89
CA LEU A 74 3.11 6.61 -0.91
C LEU A 74 4.11 7.74 -0.60
N ASP A 75 3.68 8.99 -0.80
CA ASP A 75 4.46 10.16 -0.39
C ASP A 75 4.49 10.27 1.13
N ALA A 76 5.70 10.28 1.69
CA ALA A 76 5.88 10.24 3.14
C ALA A 76 5.28 11.46 3.86
N LYS A 77 5.45 12.66 3.29
CA LYS A 77 4.97 13.89 3.90
C LYS A 77 3.45 13.94 3.93
N ILE A 78 2.81 13.57 2.82
CA ILE A 78 1.36 13.54 2.71
C ILE A 78 0.76 12.41 3.55
N ALA A 79 1.39 11.24 3.62
CA ALA A 79 0.96 10.14 4.48
C ALA A 79 0.94 10.54 5.96
N ILE A 80 2.05 11.13 6.43
CA ILE A 80 2.19 11.56 7.83
C ILE A 80 1.18 12.66 8.16
N LYS A 81 0.97 13.63 7.27
CA LYS A 81 -0.08 14.66 7.41
C LYS A 81 -1.49 14.06 7.54
N ASN A 82 -1.72 12.88 6.97
CA ASN A 82 -2.97 12.14 7.06
C ASN A 82 -3.02 11.10 8.18
N GLY A 83 -2.01 11.04 9.07
CA GLY A 83 -1.96 10.07 10.17
C GLY A 83 -1.77 8.63 9.71
N GLN A 84 -1.12 8.45 8.55
CA GLN A 84 -0.80 7.16 7.96
C GLN A 84 0.72 6.94 7.98
N ALA A 85 1.14 5.72 8.28
CA ALA A 85 2.55 5.34 8.16
C ALA A 85 2.98 5.46 6.68
N PRO A 86 4.16 6.06 6.40
CA PRO A 86 4.62 6.29 5.03
C PRO A 86 5.08 5.03 4.31
N PHE A 87 5.32 3.95 5.06
CA PHE A 87 5.59 2.60 4.55
C PHE A 87 5.27 1.57 5.62
N ASN A 88 5.22 0.29 5.25
CA ASN A 88 4.84 -0.79 6.14
C ASN A 88 5.85 -1.94 6.09
N THR A 89 5.97 -2.68 7.20
CA THR A 89 6.69 -3.97 7.25
C THR A 89 5.81 -5.15 6.89
N VAL A 90 4.48 -4.99 7.01
CA VAL A 90 3.44 -5.98 6.69
C VAL A 90 2.30 -5.27 5.98
N LEU A 91 1.79 -5.89 4.91
CA LEU A 91 0.66 -5.40 4.15
C LEU A 91 -0.32 -6.55 3.95
N ASP A 92 -1.42 -6.54 4.72
CA ASP A 92 -2.44 -7.58 4.64
C ASP A 92 -3.33 -7.34 3.43
N ILE A 93 -3.42 -8.34 2.56
CA ILE A 93 -4.24 -8.31 1.35
C ILE A 93 -5.06 -9.61 1.32
N ASN A 94 -6.34 -9.49 1.67
CA ASN A 94 -7.29 -10.60 1.56
C ASN A 94 -8.03 -10.49 0.23
N PHE A 95 -7.71 -11.37 -0.69
CA PHE A 95 -8.32 -11.42 -2.00
C PHE A 95 -9.60 -12.25 -2.00
N CYS A 96 -10.66 -11.71 -2.58
CA CYS A 96 -11.81 -12.49 -3.01
C CYS A 96 -11.87 -12.45 -4.54
N GLY A 97 -11.38 -13.50 -5.19
CA GLY A 97 -11.47 -13.63 -6.65
C GLY A 97 -12.76 -14.35 -7.05
N ARG A 98 -13.43 -13.86 -8.09
CA ARG A 98 -14.43 -14.63 -8.85
C ARG A 98 -13.93 -14.74 -10.28
N THR A 99 -13.80 -15.96 -10.79
CA THR A 99 -13.53 -16.20 -12.20
C THR A 99 -14.88 -16.45 -12.89
N SER A 100 -15.26 -15.60 -13.84
CA SER A 100 -16.33 -15.87 -14.80
C SER A 100 -15.69 -16.20 -16.14
N GLY A 101 -16.14 -17.29 -16.79
CA GLY A 101 -15.39 -18.05 -17.81
C GLY A 101 -15.11 -17.38 -19.17
N SER A 102 -14.30 -18.12 -19.94
CA SER A 102 -13.78 -17.98 -21.33
C SER A 102 -13.34 -16.59 -21.80
N ASP A 103 -12.05 -16.51 -22.15
CA ASP A 103 -11.25 -15.35 -22.55
C ASP A 103 -11.20 -14.24 -21.48
N ILE A 104 -10.30 -14.44 -20.51
CA ILE A 104 -10.00 -13.48 -19.44
C ILE A 104 -9.16 -12.34 -20.04
N THR A 105 -9.79 -11.43 -20.79
CA THR A 105 -9.15 -10.18 -21.22
C THR A 105 -9.14 -9.13 -20.11
N ASP A 106 -10.00 -9.31 -19.09
CA ASP A 106 -10.15 -8.40 -17.95
C ASP A 106 -10.15 -9.18 -16.63
N VAL A 107 -9.17 -8.88 -15.78
CA VAL A 107 -9.08 -9.43 -14.42
C VAL A 107 -9.57 -8.39 -13.42
N THR A 108 -10.65 -8.72 -12.70
CA THR A 108 -11.15 -7.89 -11.59
C THR A 108 -10.74 -8.49 -10.25
N ILE A 109 -10.05 -7.71 -9.42
CA ILE A 109 -9.65 -8.08 -8.07
C ILE A 109 -10.38 -7.20 -7.07
N GLU A 110 -11.08 -7.82 -6.11
CA GLU A 110 -11.84 -7.11 -5.08
C GLU A 110 -11.22 -7.26 -3.68
N LEU A 111 -11.10 -6.14 -2.96
CA LEU A 111 -10.68 -6.06 -1.56
C LEU A 111 -11.77 -5.42 -0.72
N GLY A 112 -12.37 -6.17 0.21
CA GLY A 112 -13.43 -5.67 1.10
C GLY A 112 -12.92 -5.33 2.50
N GLU A 113 -13.34 -4.17 3.05
CA GLU A 113 -13.23 -3.84 4.47
C GLU A 113 -14.59 -3.49 5.07
N ILE A 114 -14.92 -4.08 6.22
CA ILE A 114 -16.12 -3.72 6.99
C ILE A 114 -15.73 -2.68 8.04
N LYS A 115 -16.42 -1.54 8.02
CA LYS A 115 -16.29 -0.50 9.03
C LYS A 115 -17.58 -0.39 9.82
N LEU A 116 -17.49 -0.65 11.12
CA LEU A 116 -18.63 -0.53 12.04
C LEU A 116 -18.91 0.91 12.51
N SER A 117 -18.08 1.88 12.12
CA SER A 117 -18.20 3.27 12.53
C SER A 117 -18.65 4.14 11.37
N SER A 118 -19.60 5.04 11.63
CA SER A 118 -20.03 6.12 10.73
C SER A 118 -19.09 7.35 10.75
N GLY A 119 -18.03 7.31 11.56
CA GLY A 119 -17.13 8.45 11.74
C GLY A 119 -16.27 8.70 10.50
N SER A 120 -16.40 9.89 9.91
CA SER A 120 -15.65 10.32 8.71
C SER A 120 -14.13 10.10 8.83
N LYS A 121 -13.53 10.36 10.01
CA LYS A 121 -12.09 10.11 10.26
C LYS A 121 -11.71 8.63 10.12
N ALA A 122 -12.56 7.74 10.65
CA ALA A 122 -12.31 6.31 10.62
C ALA A 122 -12.49 5.73 9.21
N ILE A 123 -13.49 6.24 8.47
CA ILE A 123 -13.75 5.88 7.07
C ILE A 123 -12.62 6.39 6.18
N LYS A 124 -12.18 7.65 6.33
CA LYS A 124 -11.02 8.19 5.61
C LYS A 124 -9.76 7.34 5.81
N LYS A 125 -9.49 6.91 7.06
CA LYS A 125 -8.34 6.05 7.36
C LYS A 125 -8.43 4.71 6.62
N THR A 126 -9.58 4.03 6.70
CA THR A 126 -9.83 2.78 5.98
C THR A 126 -9.71 2.96 4.46
N TYR A 127 -10.30 4.04 3.92
CA TYR A 127 -10.20 4.40 2.52
C TYR A 127 -8.75 4.54 2.04
N ARG A 128 -7.93 5.30 2.78
CA ARG A 128 -6.51 5.46 2.46
C ARG A 128 -5.69 4.18 2.60
N GLN A 129 -6.02 3.32 3.57
CA GLN A 129 -5.39 2.01 3.70
C GLN A 129 -5.72 1.10 2.53
N LEU A 130 -6.96 1.15 2.06
CA LEU A 130 -7.40 0.37 0.91
C LEU A 130 -6.76 0.88 -0.39
N LEU A 131 -6.70 2.21 -0.61
CA LEU A 131 -5.97 2.80 -1.74
C LEU A 131 -4.50 2.35 -1.77
N LEU A 132 -3.81 2.35 -0.62
CA LEU A 132 -2.43 1.88 -0.54
C LEU A 132 -2.30 0.43 -1.04
N ARG A 133 -3.22 -0.45 -0.62
CA ARG A 133 -3.21 -1.86 -1.05
C ARG A 133 -3.49 -1.99 -2.55
N LEU A 134 -4.47 -1.27 -3.07
CA LEU A 134 -4.78 -1.26 -4.51
C LEU A 134 -3.59 -0.73 -5.33
N ALA A 135 -2.93 0.34 -4.89
CA ALA A 135 -1.75 0.88 -5.54
C ALA A 135 -0.60 -0.13 -5.60
N VAL A 136 -0.29 -0.79 -4.47
CA VAL A 136 0.74 -1.84 -4.42
C VAL A 136 0.38 -2.99 -5.36
N LEU A 137 -0.88 -3.45 -5.36
CA LEU A 137 -1.34 -4.50 -6.26
C LEU A 137 -1.22 -4.10 -7.73
N GLY A 138 -1.57 -2.86 -8.08
CA GLY A 138 -1.44 -2.36 -9.44
C GLY A 138 -0.01 -2.47 -9.93
N PHE A 139 0.98 -2.12 -9.10
CA PHE A 139 2.39 -2.23 -9.49
C PHE A 139 2.87 -3.69 -9.57
N VAL A 140 2.34 -4.57 -8.71
CA VAL A 140 2.60 -6.02 -8.82
C VAL A 140 2.05 -6.56 -10.14
N VAL A 141 0.80 -6.26 -10.48
CA VAL A 141 0.20 -6.70 -11.75
C VAL A 141 0.97 -6.15 -12.95
N LYS A 142 1.32 -4.85 -12.93
CA LYS A 142 2.17 -4.24 -13.96
C LYS A 142 3.50 -4.97 -14.13
N ALA A 143 4.13 -5.41 -13.05
CA ALA A 143 5.38 -6.16 -13.08
C ALA A 143 5.20 -7.59 -13.60
N MET A 144 4.05 -8.23 -13.38
CA MET A 144 3.74 -9.56 -13.92
C MET A 144 3.39 -9.53 -15.42
N ASN A 145 2.76 -8.45 -15.90
CA ASN A 145 2.33 -8.31 -17.29
C ASN A 145 3.47 -7.95 -18.28
N ILE A 146 4.73 -7.98 -17.86
CA ILE A 146 5.91 -7.69 -18.69
C ILE A 146 6.03 -8.64 -19.91
N ASN A 147 5.33 -9.78 -19.91
CA ASN A 147 5.33 -10.75 -21.01
C ASN A 147 4.25 -10.54 -22.09
N GLY A 148 3.65 -9.34 -22.17
CA GLY A 148 2.91 -8.91 -23.37
C GLY A 148 1.44 -9.25 -23.44
N VAL A 149 0.83 -9.74 -22.36
CA VAL A 149 -0.64 -9.81 -22.27
C VAL A 149 -1.13 -8.49 -21.69
N ASN A 150 -1.75 -7.69 -22.55
CA ASN A 150 -2.21 -6.34 -22.25
C ASN A 150 -3.57 -6.36 -21.51
N ASP A 151 -3.68 -7.25 -20.51
CA ASP A 151 -4.91 -7.42 -19.77
C ASP A 151 -5.11 -6.21 -18.89
N LYS A 152 -6.21 -5.49 -19.13
CA LYS A 152 -6.61 -4.40 -18.25
C LYS A 152 -7.00 -5.02 -16.92
N CYS A 153 -6.30 -4.64 -15.86
CA CYS A 153 -6.63 -5.10 -14.52
C CYS A 153 -7.48 -4.03 -13.82
N ASN A 154 -8.67 -4.45 -13.38
CA ASN A 154 -9.55 -3.64 -12.57
C ASN A 154 -9.33 -4.01 -11.09
N LEU A 155 -8.92 -3.04 -10.28
CA LEU A 155 -8.67 -3.20 -8.85
C LEU A 155 -9.75 -2.43 -8.09
N VAL A 156 -10.64 -3.16 -7.41
CA VAL A 156 -11.80 -2.58 -6.73
C VAL A 156 -11.67 -2.76 -5.22
N GLY A 157 -11.61 -1.66 -4.49
CA GLY A 157 -11.79 -1.65 -3.05
C GLY A 157 -13.26 -1.49 -2.70
N LYS A 158 -13.75 -2.19 -1.67
CA LYS A 158 -15.11 -2.04 -1.15
C LYS A 158 -15.05 -1.73 0.33
N ILE A 159 -15.68 -0.64 0.76
CA ILE A 159 -15.80 -0.27 2.16
C ILE A 159 -17.26 -0.36 2.56
N PHE A 160 -17.58 -1.30 3.43
CA PHE A 160 -18.94 -1.48 3.94
C PHE A 160 -19.12 -0.62 5.19
N VAL A 161 -20.07 0.32 5.18
CA VAL A 161 -20.38 1.25 6.28
C VAL A 161 -21.83 1.15 6.73
N PRO A 162 -22.19 1.50 7.98
CA PRO A 162 -23.57 1.47 8.44
C PRO A 162 -24.43 2.48 7.66
N ARG A 163 -25.69 2.13 7.39
CA ARG A 163 -26.66 2.93 6.61
C ARG A 163 -26.89 4.37 7.12
N THR A 164 -26.56 4.64 8.38
CA THR A 164 -26.65 5.97 9.01
C THR A 164 -25.53 6.93 8.61
N SER A 165 -24.60 6.51 7.75
CA SER A 165 -23.42 7.29 7.37
C SER A 165 -23.62 8.01 6.04
N GLU A 166 -23.83 9.32 6.05
CA GLU A 166 -23.57 10.13 4.85
C GLU A 166 -22.06 10.25 4.66
N VAL A 167 -21.50 9.51 3.70
CA VAL A 167 -20.08 9.56 3.39
C VAL A 167 -19.86 10.30 2.08
N ARG A 168 -19.18 11.45 2.16
CA ARG A 168 -18.68 12.15 0.98
C ARG A 168 -17.19 11.94 0.87
N ILE A 169 -16.78 11.19 -0.14
CA ILE A 169 -15.36 11.01 -0.49
C ILE A 169 -14.85 12.36 -0.99
N GLN A 170 -13.72 12.80 -0.47
CA GLN A 170 -13.04 13.98 -0.99
C GLN A 170 -11.88 13.55 -1.88
N PRO A 171 -11.66 14.19 -3.04
CA PRO A 171 -10.52 13.90 -3.91
C PRO A 171 -9.17 13.95 -3.17
N SER A 172 -9.05 14.86 -2.19
CA SER A 172 -7.86 15.00 -1.33
C SER A 172 -7.51 13.76 -0.50
N TRP A 173 -8.39 12.76 -0.44
CA TRP A 173 -8.10 11.50 0.24
C TRP A 173 -7.16 10.61 -0.56
N GLU A 174 -7.06 10.82 -1.88
CA GLU A 174 -6.14 10.12 -2.77
C GLU A 174 -4.74 10.78 -2.82
N ASP A 175 -4.62 12.02 -2.33
CA ASP A 175 -3.38 12.78 -2.37
C ASP A 175 -2.19 11.97 -1.84
N GLY A 176 -1.09 12.05 -2.61
CA GLY A 176 0.19 11.41 -2.28
C GLY A 176 0.25 9.92 -2.55
N ILE A 177 -0.77 9.32 -3.20
CA ILE A 177 -0.75 7.91 -3.61
C ILE A 177 -0.54 7.83 -5.12
N THR A 178 0.46 7.05 -5.53
CA THR A 178 0.80 6.82 -6.93
C THR A 178 0.20 5.51 -7.41
N PHE A 179 -0.48 5.54 -8.55
CA PHE A 179 -1.02 4.35 -9.23
C PHE A 179 -0.29 4.10 -10.55
N PRO A 180 -0.20 2.85 -11.02
CA PRO A 180 0.30 2.56 -12.36
C PRO A 180 -0.77 2.79 -13.42
N ASP A 181 -0.38 3.33 -14.57
CA ASP A 181 -1.27 3.63 -15.70
C ASP A 181 -2.02 2.39 -16.27
N SER A 182 -1.49 1.19 -16.00
CA SER A 182 -2.04 -0.08 -16.47
C SER A 182 -3.12 -0.67 -15.55
N ALA A 183 -3.38 -0.07 -14.39
CA ALA A 183 -4.36 -0.56 -13.43
C ALA A 183 -5.48 0.47 -13.23
N ASN A 184 -6.71 0.07 -13.52
CA ASN A 184 -7.88 0.88 -13.21
C ASN A 184 -8.28 0.63 -11.75
N CYS A 185 -8.04 1.60 -10.87
CA CYS A 185 -8.27 1.48 -9.44
C CYS A 185 -9.49 2.29 -9.02
N HIS A 186 -10.42 1.67 -8.30
CA HIS A 186 -11.61 2.33 -7.77
C HIS A 186 -11.93 1.86 -6.35
N ILE A 187 -12.60 2.70 -5.55
CA ILE A 187 -13.14 2.30 -4.25
C ILE A 187 -14.63 2.63 -4.17
N ASP A 188 -15.43 1.59 -3.95
CA ASP A 188 -16.84 1.67 -3.63
C ASP A 188 -17.05 1.85 -2.12
N ILE A 189 -17.95 2.76 -1.74
CA ILE A 189 -18.49 2.83 -0.38
C ILE A 189 -19.90 2.29 -0.40
N ILE A 190 -20.11 1.16 0.28
CA ILE A 190 -21.35 0.41 0.26
C ILE A 190 -22.01 0.55 1.63
N THR A 191 -23.19 1.18 1.67
CA THR A 191 -23.98 1.23 2.89
C THR A 191 -24.66 -0.11 3.14
N ILE A 192 -24.39 -0.73 4.29
CA ILE A 192 -25.05 -1.95 4.77
C ILE A 192 -26.02 -1.60 5.89
N GLY A 193 -27.23 -2.18 5.83
CA GLY A 193 -28.19 -2.11 6.92
C GLY A 193 -27.92 -3.20 7.94
N GLU A 194 -28.02 -2.88 9.22
CA GLU A 194 -28.26 -3.92 10.23
C GLU A 194 -29.54 -4.66 9.84
N LYS A 195 -29.50 -5.99 9.77
CA LYS A 195 -30.74 -6.74 9.95
C LYS A 195 -31.27 -6.34 11.33
N GLN A 196 -32.54 -5.94 11.35
CA GLN A 196 -33.34 -5.58 12.52
C GLN A 196 -33.02 -6.42 13.75
#